data_AF-A0A2W6YKB2-F1
#
_entry.id   AF-A0A2W6YKB2-F1
#
_cell.length_a   1.000
_cell.length_b   1.000
_cell.length_c   1.000
_cell.angle_alpha   90.00
_cell.angle_beta   90.00
_cell.angle_gamma   90.00
#
_symmetry.space_group_name_H-M   'P 1'
#
loop_
_entity.id
_entity.type
_entity.pdbx_description
1 polymer ?
#
loop_
_entity_poly.entity_id
_entity_poly.type
_entity_poly.pdbx_seq_one_letter_code
_entity_poly.pdbx_strand_id
1 'polypeptide(L)' 'MNTIKSEIVQRLEIIPDDKLREVLSFLNYLVWQTENSRTQEDTDWLESDLSSLDNYEPYEWQEGLPVKFIAETSW' A
#
# COMPACT_ATOMS: atom_id res chain seq x y z
N MET A 1 6.39 -30.83 -17.34
CA MET A 1 6.59 -30.00 -16.13
C MET A 1 7.12 -28.65 -16.58
N ASN A 2 6.62 -27.53 -16.08
CA ASN A 2 7.12 -26.20 -16.47
C ASN A 2 8.54 -26.01 -15.90
N THR A 3 9.53 -25.74 -16.74
CA THR A 3 10.95 -25.62 -16.38
C THR A 3 11.19 -24.54 -15.32
N ILE A 4 10.50 -23.41 -15.44
CA ILE A 4 10.60 -22.30 -14.48
C ILE A 4 10.04 -22.71 -13.11
N LYS A 5 8.91 -23.42 -13.08
CA LYS A 5 8.35 -23.93 -11.82
C LYS A 5 9.31 -24.89 -11.12
N SER A 6 10.01 -25.72 -11.87
CA SER A 6 11.00 -26.64 -11.32
C SER A 6 12.20 -25.90 -10.70
N GLU A 7 12.71 -24.86 -11.37
CA GLU A 7 13.83 -24.06 -10.86
C GLU A 7 13.44 -23.32 -9.57
N ILE A 8 12.23 -22.78 -9.50
CA ILE A 8 11.73 -22.08 -8.30
C ILE A 8 11.70 -23.03 -7.10
N VAL A 9 11.17 -24.25 -7.27
CA VAL A 9 11.12 -25.25 -6.19
C VAL A 9 12.53 -25.59 -5.70
N GLN A 10 13.48 -25.81 -6.62
CA GLN A 10 14.87 -26.08 -6.25
C GLN A 10 15.51 -24.93 -5.47
N ARG A 11 15.22 -23.67 -5.81
CA ARG A 11 15.74 -22.53 -5.05
C ARG A 11 15.10 -22.41 -3.67
N LEU A 12 13.80 -22.74 -3.54
CA LEU A 12 13.10 -22.71 -2.25
C LEU A 12 13.65 -23.75 -1.26
N GLU A 13 14.13 -24.90 -1.73
CA GLU A 13 14.72 -25.96 -0.88
C GLU A 13 16.03 -25.54 -0.18
N ILE A 14 16.72 -24.53 -0.70
CA ILE A 14 18.02 -24.07 -0.18
C ILE A 14 17.84 -22.84 0.74
N ILE A 15 16.65 -22.21 0.71
CA ILE A 15 16.37 -21.01 1.50
C ILE A 15 16.17 -21.39 2.98
N PRO A 16 16.75 -20.62 3.91
CA PRO A 16 16.50 -20.80 5.34
C PRO A 16 15.02 -20.70 5.72
N ASP A 17 14.56 -21.53 6.65
CA ASP A 17 13.16 -21.60 7.07
C ASP A 17 12.60 -20.27 7.58
N ASP A 18 13.43 -19.47 8.25
CA ASP A 18 13.08 -18.13 8.74
C ASP A 18 12.76 -17.15 7.59
N LYS A 19 13.30 -17.41 6.39
CA LYS A 19 13.07 -16.63 5.18
C LYS A 19 11.94 -17.14 4.31
N LEU A 20 11.55 -18.41 4.44
CA LEU A 20 10.42 -18.96 3.69
C LEU A 20 9.12 -18.19 3.95
N ARG A 21 8.95 -17.66 5.17
CA ARG A 21 7.77 -16.84 5.51
C ARG A 21 7.76 -15.49 4.81
N GLU A 22 8.92 -14.85 4.66
CA GLU A 22 9.06 -13.61 3.89
C GLU A 22 8.78 -13.87 2.39
N VAL A 23 9.30 -14.98 1.84
CA VAL A 23 9.06 -15.39 0.46
C VAL A 23 7.57 -15.65 0.21
N LEU A 24 6.90 -16.38 1.11
CA LEU A 24 5.45 -16.62 1.01
C LEU A 24 4.66 -15.31 1.04
N SER A 25 5.03 -14.40 1.95
CA SER A 25 4.40 -13.07 2.03
C SER A 25 4.57 -12.29 0.73
N PHE A 26 5.76 -12.34 0.13
CA PHE A 26 6.05 -11.68 -1.14
C PHE A 26 5.25 -12.29 -2.31
N LEU A 27 5.16 -13.63 -2.40
CA LEU A 27 4.36 -14.28 -3.43
C LEU A 27 2.87 -13.94 -3.30
N ASN A 28 2.35 -13.89 -2.07
CA ASN A 28 0.98 -13.44 -1.82
C ASN A 28 0.77 -11.98 -2.23
N TYR A 29 1.75 -11.11 -1.96
CA TYR A 29 1.72 -9.72 -2.42
C TYR A 29 1.68 -9.62 -3.95
N LEU A 30 2.46 -10.42 -4.68
CA LEU A 30 2.44 -10.42 -6.15
C LEU A 30 1.07 -10.82 -6.71
N VAL A 31 0.40 -11.80 -6.10
CA VAL A 31 -0.98 -12.19 -6.47
C VAL A 31 -1.93 -11.04 -6.18
N TRP A 32 -1.88 -10.46 -4.98
CA TRP A 32 -2.71 -9.32 -4.61
C TRP A 32 -2.52 -8.13 -5.57
N GLN A 33 -1.29 -7.86 -6.01
CA GLN A 33 -0.97 -6.79 -6.94
C GLN A 33 -1.59 -7.00 -8.33
N THR A 34 -1.77 -8.26 -8.77
CA THR A 34 -2.49 -8.52 -10.04
C THR A 34 -3.96 -8.16 -9.97
N GLU A 35 -4.56 -8.26 -8.78
CA GLU A 35 -5.97 -7.90 -8.52
C GLU A 35 -6.11 -6.42 -8.15
N ASN A 36 -5.04 -5.81 -7.63
CA ASN A 36 -4.99 -4.44 -7.12
C ASN A 36 -3.84 -3.68 -7.80
N SER A 37 -3.86 -3.66 -9.13
CA SER A 37 -2.84 -2.94 -9.89
C SER A 37 -2.94 -1.45 -9.55
N ARG A 38 -1.80 -0.86 -9.18
CA ARG A 38 -1.71 0.58 -8.98
C ARG A 38 -2.22 1.30 -10.22
N THR A 39 -3.05 2.29 -9.98
CA THR A 39 -3.49 3.20 -11.02
C THR A 39 -2.34 4.14 -11.38
N GLN A 40 -2.48 4.83 -12.52
CA GLN A 40 -1.54 5.88 -12.89
C GLN A 40 -1.52 6.98 -11.82
N GLU A 41 -2.67 7.31 -11.24
CA GLU A 41 -2.81 8.27 -10.13
C GLU A 41 -1.99 7.85 -8.90
N ASP A 42 -2.02 6.57 -8.50
CA ASP A 42 -1.21 6.07 -7.39
C ASP A 42 0.30 6.23 -7.65
N THR A 43 0.70 6.09 -8.91
CA THR A 43 2.11 6.19 -9.33
C THR A 43 2.55 7.65 -9.36
N ASP A 44 1.73 8.51 -9.95
CA ASP A 44 1.96 9.95 -10.02
C ASP A 44 2.01 10.58 -8.62
N TRP A 45 1.19 10.07 -7.68
CA TRP A 45 1.25 10.49 -6.28
C TRP A 45 2.53 10.04 -5.57
N LEU A 46 2.98 8.79 -5.76
CA LEU A 46 4.22 8.27 -5.15
C LEU A 46 5.47 8.97 -5.69
N GLU A 47 5.47 9.33 -6.96
CA GLU A 47 6.58 10.02 -7.63
C GLU A 47 6.48 11.54 -7.50
N SER A 48 5.42 12.05 -6.85
CA SER A 48 5.22 13.48 -6.68
C SER A 48 6.40 14.11 -5.92
N ASP A 49 6.85 15.25 -6.43
CA ASP A 49 7.94 15.98 -5.80
C ASP A 49 7.45 16.64 -4.50
N LEU A 50 7.85 16.02 -3.40
CA LEU A 50 7.55 16.47 -2.04
C LEU A 50 8.40 17.69 -1.62
N SER A 51 9.26 18.23 -2.48
CA SER A 51 10.02 19.46 -2.20
C SER A 51 9.12 20.68 -1.89
N SER A 52 7.87 20.64 -2.34
CA SER A 52 6.87 21.67 -2.06
C SER A 52 6.18 21.52 -0.70
N LEU A 53 6.46 20.46 0.08
CA LEU A 53 5.89 20.28 1.43
C LEU A 53 6.22 21.43 2.37
N ASP A 54 7.40 22.03 2.26
CA ASP A 54 7.79 23.19 3.06
C ASP A 54 6.99 24.45 2.70
N ASN A 55 6.39 24.48 1.49
CA ASN A 55 5.50 25.53 1.02
C ASN A 55 4.01 25.17 1.22
N TYR A 56 3.71 24.09 1.95
CA TYR A 56 2.35 23.75 2.29
C TYR A 56 1.80 24.83 3.23
N GLU A 57 0.94 25.70 2.69
CA GLU A 57 0.22 26.66 3.53
C GLU A 57 -0.58 25.86 4.57
N PRO A 58 -0.45 26.19 5.87
CA PRO A 58 -1.29 25.61 6.89
C PRO A 58 -2.74 25.76 6.45
N TYR A 59 -3.45 24.65 6.35
CA TYR A 59 -4.87 24.70 6.05
C TYR A 59 -5.51 25.62 7.10
N GLU A 60 -6.08 26.73 6.66
CA GLU A 60 -6.87 27.60 7.53
C GLU A 60 -8.13 26.83 7.91
N TRP A 61 -8.00 25.92 8.89
CA TRP A 61 -9.16 25.50 9.66
C TRP A 61 -9.74 26.80 10.16
N GLN A 62 -10.87 27.22 9.58
CA GLN A 62 -11.65 28.33 10.10
C GLN A 62 -11.66 28.19 11.62
N GLU A 63 -11.35 29.26 12.33
CA GLU A 63 -11.32 29.32 13.80
C GLU A 63 -12.71 29.01 14.36
N GLY A 64 -13.05 27.72 14.32
CA GLY A 64 -14.31 27.15 14.67
C GLY A 64 -13.96 25.85 15.35
N LEU A 65 -14.24 25.79 16.66
CA LEU A 65 -14.14 24.57 17.43
C LEU A 65 -14.84 23.44 16.65
N PRO A 66 -14.26 22.22 16.59
CA PRO A 66 -14.91 21.11 15.93
C PRO A 66 -16.29 20.90 16.54
N VAL A 67 -17.34 21.29 15.81
CA VAL A 67 -18.72 21.09 16.26
C VAL A 67 -19.06 19.63 15.98
N LYS A 68 -19.23 18.86 17.06
CA LYS A 68 -19.82 17.52 16.96
C LYS A 68 -21.23 17.67 16.39
N PHE A 69 -21.44 17.22 15.17
CA PHE A 69 -22.77 17.19 14.56
C PHE A 69 -23.63 16.19 15.35
N ILE A 70 -24.56 16.69 16.15
CA ILE A 70 -25.60 15.88 16.76
C ILE A 70 -26.80 16.01 15.83
N ALA A 71 -27.08 14.96 15.06
CA ALA A 71 -28.34 14.88 14.34
C ALA A 71 -29.45 14.82 15.40
N GLU A 72 -30.23 15.90 15.54
CA GLU A 72 -31.47 15.84 16.31
C GLU A 72 -32.39 14.85 15.61
N THR A 73 -32.50 13.65 16.16
CA THR A 73 -33.64 12.78 15.91
C THR A 73 -34.87 13.46 16.49
N SER A 74 -35.61 14.16 15.63
CA SER A 74 -36.96 14.65 15.90
C SER A 74 -37.84 13.46 16.28
N TRP A 75 -38.49 13.56 17.44
CA TRP A 75 -39.53 12.64 17.92
C TRP A 75 -40.86 12.91 17.21
#